data_AF-A0A0X1T593-F1
#
_entry.id   AF-A0A0X1T593-F1
#
_cell.length_a   1.000
_cell.length_b   1.000
_cell.length_c   1.000
_cell.angle_alpha   90.00
_cell.angle_beta   90.00
_cell.angle_gamma   90.00
#
_symmetry.space_group_name_H-M   'P 1'
#
loop_
_entity.id
_entity.type
_entity.pdbx_description
1 polymer ?
#
loop_
_entity_poly.entity_id
_entity_poly.type
_entity_poly.pdbx_seq_one_letter_code
_entity_poly.pdbx_strand_id
1 'polypeptide(L)' 'MNTEPWVTAEQVSLHLGVAKDTVYRWRERRGMPAHRIGRLWKFQLSEVDEWVRAGGADDAFDTATQRN' A
#
# COMPACT_ATOMS: atom_id res chain seq x y z
N MET A 1 -4.83 -12.25 20.77
CA MET A 1 -5.50 -10.99 20.38
C MET A 1 -4.47 -10.14 19.67
N ASN A 2 -4.33 -10.29 18.35
CA ASN A 2 -3.37 -9.50 17.58
C ASN A 2 -4.09 -8.25 17.07
N THR A 3 -4.02 -7.17 17.85
CA THR A 3 -4.38 -5.84 17.37
C THR A 3 -3.34 -5.40 16.37
N GLU A 4 -3.65 -5.54 15.08
CA GLU A 4 -2.82 -4.98 14.04
C GLU A 4 -2.88 -3.45 14.10
N PRO A 5 -1.73 -2.75 14.17
CA PRO A 5 -1.71 -1.31 14.21
C PRO A 5 -2.12 -0.69 12.86
N TRP A 6 -2.96 0.34 12.91
CA TRP A 6 -3.38 1.12 11.75
C TRP A 6 -2.26 2.02 11.24
N VAL A 7 -1.70 1.69 10.09
CA VAL A 7 -0.55 2.39 9.51
C VAL A 7 -0.96 3.44 8.48
N THR A 8 -0.06 4.38 8.18
CA THR A 8 -0.24 5.37 7.10
C THR A 8 0.37 4.87 5.79
N ALA A 9 0.07 5.55 4.67
CA ALA A 9 0.66 5.23 3.36
C ALA A 9 2.20 5.26 3.37
N GLU A 10 2.81 6.08 4.24
CA GLU A 10 4.26 6.15 4.39
C GLU A 10 4.86 4.90 5.06
N GLN A 11 4.18 4.37 6.06
CA GLN A 11 4.58 3.11 6.69
C GLN A 11 4.36 1.93 5.73
N VAL A 12 3.30 1.94 4.93
CA VAL A 12 3.10 0.95 3.87
C VAL A 12 4.21 1.02 2.82
N SER A 13 4.59 2.22 2.39
CA SER A 13 5.67 2.40 1.42
C SER A 13 7.01 1.88 1.96
N LEU A 14 7.29 2.11 3.25
CA LEU A 14 8.47 1.57 3.92
C LEU A 14 8.43 0.05 4.07
N HIS A 15 7.25 -0.51 4.39
CA HIS A 15 7.06 -1.97 4.55
C HIS A 15 7.23 -2.72 3.22
N LEU A 16 6.66 -2.19 2.14
CA LEU A 16 6.72 -2.82 0.82
C LEU A 16 7.95 -2.42 -0.01
N GLY A 17 8.73 -1.43 0.46
CA GLY A 17 9.90 -0.91 -0.27
C GLY A 17 9.55 -0.18 -1.56
N VAL A 18 8.35 0.43 -1.64
CA VAL A 18 7.86 1.17 -2.81
C VAL A 18 7.83 2.67 -2.53
N ALA A 19 7.69 3.49 -3.56
CA ALA A 19 7.48 4.93 -3.38
C ALA A 19 6.08 5.22 -2.79
N LYS A 20 5.98 6.28 -1.97
CA LYS A 20 4.71 6.75 -1.40
C LYS A 20 3.68 7.09 -2.49
N ASP A 21 4.14 7.66 -3.61
CA ASP A 21 3.32 7.90 -4.81
C ASP A 21 2.73 6.63 -5.40
N THR A 22 3.44 5.51 -5.35
CA THR A 22 2.94 4.21 -5.81
C THR A 22 1.78 3.73 -4.94
N VAL A 23 1.89 3.89 -3.62
CA VAL A 23 0.80 3.57 -2.68
C VAL A 23 -0.44 4.42 -2.95
N TYR A 24 -0.28 5.73 -3.19
CA TYR A 24 -1.40 6.59 -3.59
C TYR A 24 -1.99 6.18 -4.94
N ARG A 25 -1.15 5.86 -5.93
CA ARG A 25 -1.60 5.34 -7.25
C ARG A 25 -2.41 4.05 -7.09
N TRP A 26 -1.99 3.11 -6.25
CA TRP A 26 -2.73 1.86 -6.01
C TRP A 26 -4.06 2.11 -5.31
N ARG A 27 -4.10 3.03 -4.35
CA ARG A 27 -5.34 3.43 -3.68
C ARG A 27 -6.33 4.08 -4.64
N GLU A 28 -5.88 4.87 -5.61
CA GLU A 28 -6.76 5.56 -6.58
C GLU A 28 -7.14 4.69 -7.79
N ARG A 29 -6.20 3.92 -8.33
CA ARG A 29 -6.36 3.20 -9.60
C ARG A 29 -6.73 1.73 -9.43
N ARG A 30 -6.34 1.12 -8.31
CA ARG A 30 -6.47 -0.33 -8.09
C ARG A 30 -7.32 -0.70 -6.88
N GLY A 31 -7.86 0.31 -6.18
CA GLY A 31 -8.75 0.08 -5.03
C GLY A 31 -8.06 -0.65 -3.88
N MET A 32 -6.77 -0.37 -3.66
CA MET A 32 -6.02 -0.91 -2.52
C MET A 32 -6.81 -0.74 -1.20
N PRO A 33 -6.84 -1.76 -0.32
CA PRO A 33 -7.63 -1.73 0.92
C PRO A 33 -7.16 -0.58 1.82
N ALA A 34 -7.99 0.45 1.89
CA ALA A 34 -7.75 1.65 2.67
C ALA A 34 -8.99 1.97 3.49
N HIS A 35 -8.81 2.15 4.79
CA HIS A 35 -9.87 2.45 5.73
C HIS A 35 -9.87 3.93 6.06
N ARG A 36 -11.02 4.59 5.88
CA ARG A 36 -11.16 6.00 6.21
C ARG A 36 -11.48 6.15 7.69
N ILE A 37 -10.51 6.58 8.48
CA ILE A 37 -10.68 6.85 9.91
C ILE A 37 -10.66 8.37 10.10
N GLY A 38 -11.86 8.96 10.22
CA GLY A 38 -12.06 10.40 10.26
C GLY A 38 -11.64 11.09 8.95
N ARG A 39 -10.62 11.95 9.02
CA ARG A 39 -10.09 12.68 7.85
C ARG A 39 -8.92 11.98 7.18
N LEU A 40 -8.36 10.93 7.79
CA LEU A 40 -7.15 10.27 7.31
C LEU A 40 -7.46 8.87 6.79
N TRP A 41 -6.73 8.46 5.75
CA TRP A 41 -6.69 7.08 5.31
C TRP A 41 -5.70 6.30 6.16
N LYS A 42 -6.16 5.15 6.64
CA LYS A 42 -5.40 4.20 7.43
C LYS A 42 -5.41 2.85 6.71
N PHE A 43 -4.29 2.14 6.82
CA PHE A 43 -4.07 0.88 6.14
C PHE A 43 -3.76 -0.19 7.18
N GLN A 44 -4.16 -1.41 6.90
CA GLN A 44 -3.80 -2.60 7.66
C GLN A 44 -2.76 -3.36 6.85
N LEU A 45 -1.61 -3.66 7.46
CA LEU A 45 -0.52 -4.32 6.76
C LEU A 45 -0.92 -5.71 6.29
N SER A 46 -1.69 -6.46 7.08
CA SER A 46 -2.17 -7.79 6.70
C SER A 46 -3.07 -7.74 5.46
N GLU A 47 -4.03 -6.79 5.40
CA GLU A 47 -4.90 -6.64 4.22
C GLU A 47 -4.13 -6.19 3.00
N VAL A 48 -3.17 -5.29 3.17
CA VAL A 48 -2.30 -4.83 2.09
C VAL A 48 -1.43 -5.97 1.58
N ASP A 49 -0.81 -6.75 2.47
CA ASP A 49 0.01 -7.89 2.12
C ASP A 49 -0.80 -8.98 1.39
N GLU A 50 -2.02 -9.26 1.85
CA GLU A 50 -2.94 -10.18 1.16
C GLU A 50 -3.29 -9.68 -0.24
N TRP A 51 -3.62 -8.39 -0.37
CA TRP A 51 -3.93 -7.76 -1.65
C TRP A 51 -2.73 -7.76 -2.61
N VAL A 52 -1.51 -7.49 -2.10
CA VAL A 52 -0.26 -7.58 -2.86
C VAL A 52 -0.06 -9.02 -3.35
N ARG A 53 -0.20 -10.01 -2.46
CA ARG A 53 -0.09 -11.45 -2.80
C ARG A 53 -1.14 -11.92 -3.80
N ALA A 54 -2.33 -11.32 -3.77
CA ALA A 54 -3.38 -11.56 -4.76
C ALA A 54 -3.08 -10.95 -6.14
N GLY A 55 -1.93 -10.28 -6.32
CA GLY A 55 -1.53 -9.65 -7.57
C GLY A 55 -2.05 -8.21 -7.73
N GLY A 56 -2.62 -7.61 -6.68
CA GLY A 56 -3.11 -6.23 -6.74
C GLY A 56 -1.99 -5.21 -7.02
N ALA A 57 -0.79 -5.51 -6.52
CA ALA A 57 0.42 -4.72 -6.73
C ALA A 57 1.18 -5.06 -8.02
N ASP A 58 0.66 -5.97 -8.86
CA ASP A 58 1.32 -6.34 -10.11
C ASP A 58 1.29 -5.16 -11.09
N ASP A 59 2.38 -4.42 -11.10
CA ASP A 59 2.70 -3.38 -12.05
C ASP A 59 3.91 -3.86 -12.84
N ALA A 60 3.66 -4.76 -13.81
CA ALA A 60 4.68 -5.27 -14.72
C ALA A 60 5.41 -4.18 -15.55
N PHE A 61 5.24 -2.88 -15.25
CA PHE A 61 5.79 -1.76 -16.02
C PHE A 61 6.51 -0.65 -15.21
N ASP A 62 6.42 -0.55 -13.88
CA ASP A 62 7.05 0.56 -13.10
C ASP A 62 8.46 0.21 -12.54
N THR A 63 9.07 -0.94 -12.89
CA THR A 63 10.45 -1.28 -12.45
C THR A 63 11.57 -0.56 -13.23
N ALA A 64 11.24 0.42 -14.08
CA ALA A 64 12.24 1.12 -14.90
C ALA A 64 12.90 2.33 -14.21
N THR A 65 12.41 2.80 -13.06
CA THR A 65 12.86 4.09 -12.48
C THR A 65 13.12 4.01 -10.97
N GLN A 66 14.03 3.16 -10.50
CA GLN A 66 14.76 3.45 -9.25
C GLN A 66 16.05 2.61 -9.13
N ARG A 67 16.96 2.76 -10.08
CA ARG A 67 18.39 2.46 -9.91
C ARG A 67 19.19 3.63 -10.47
N ASN A 68 19.48 4.61 -9.63
CA ASN A 68 20.62 5.52 -9.81
C ASN A 68 21.09 6.02 -8.44
#